data_AF-A0A4Q9L5N8-F1
#
_entry.id   AF-A0A4Q9L5N8-F1
#
_cell.length_a   1.000
_cell.length_b   1.000
_cell.length_c   1.000
_cell.angle_alpha   90.00
_cell.angle_beta   90.00
_cell.angle_gamma   90.00
#
_symmetry.space_group_name_H-M   'P 1'
#
loop_
_entity.id
_entity.type
_entity.pdbx_description
1 polymer ?
#
loop_
_entity_poly.entity_id
_entity_poly.type
_entity_poly.pdbx_seq_one_letter_code
_entity_poly.pdbx_strand_id
1 'polypeptide(L)'
;MNRAVESYFFDCKPIKKEQTDKILNILKDSNSYLTHDNELLRIYEPPLYNLYIDRNSMRRVSYVFIFQDNIDHCALFQSVREFALRNNIELYKFPKGTSKDIKKICNKKTNVNIIATFEDDPITVEIKKMFRL
;
A
#
# COMPACT_ATOMS: atom_id res chain seq x y z
N MET A 1 -20.48 10.71 4.77
CA MET A 1 -19.89 9.85 5.82
C MET A 1 -19.56 10.74 7.03
N ASN A 2 -19.82 10.30 8.26
CA ASN A 2 -19.53 11.10 9.46
C ASN A 2 -18.02 11.34 9.58
N ARG A 3 -17.56 12.58 9.80
CA ARG A 3 -16.12 12.92 9.97
C ARG A 3 -15.41 12.05 11.02
N ALA A 4 -16.12 11.63 12.06
CA ALA A 4 -15.59 10.74 13.11
C ALA A 4 -15.27 9.33 12.58
N VAL A 5 -16.08 8.82 11.64
CA VAL A 5 -15.90 7.50 11.02
C VAL A 5 -14.71 7.53 10.06
N GLU A 6 -14.57 8.59 9.28
CA GLU A 6 -13.37 8.82 8.46
C GLU A 6 -12.10 8.90 9.34
N SER A 7 -12.15 9.61 10.47
CA SER A 7 -11.00 9.70 11.37
C SER A 7 -10.60 8.36 11.98
N TYR A 8 -11.57 7.48 12.28
CA TYR A 8 -11.29 6.17 12.87
C TYR A 8 -10.67 5.18 11.86
N PHE A 9 -11.17 5.18 10.62
CA PHE A 9 -10.68 4.27 9.58
C PHE A 9 -9.41 4.78 8.87
N PHE A 10 -9.23 6.10 8.79
CA PHE A 10 -8.11 6.73 8.09
C PHE A 10 -7.09 7.40 9.03
N ASP A 11 -6.96 6.93 10.27
CA ASP A 11 -5.85 7.29 11.15
C ASP A 11 -4.54 6.66 10.65
N CYS A 12 -4.10 7.14 9.50
CA CYS A 12 -2.89 6.77 8.78
C CYS A 12 -2.13 8.04 8.46
N LYS A 13 -0.79 7.94 8.37
CA LYS A 13 0.06 9.09 8.09
C LYS A 13 -0.28 9.67 6.70
N PRO A 14 -0.68 10.95 6.60
CA PRO A 14 -0.92 11.57 5.30
C PRO A 14 0.39 11.78 4.55
N ILE A 15 0.36 11.60 3.23
CA ILE A 15 1.47 11.93 2.34
C ILE A 15 1.26 13.35 1.81
N LYS A 16 2.30 14.17 1.83
CA LYS A 16 2.26 15.52 1.24
C LYS A 16 2.13 15.42 -0.28
N LYS A 17 1.57 16.44 -0.93
CA LYS A 17 1.42 16.47 -2.40
C LYS A 17 2.76 16.28 -3.12
N GLU A 18 3.80 17.00 -2.69
CA GLU A 18 5.16 16.86 -3.27
C GLU A 18 5.74 15.45 -3.15
N GLN A 19 5.48 14.76 -2.03
CA GLN A 19 5.89 13.37 -1.84
C GLN A 19 5.07 12.44 -2.73
N THR A 20 3.78 12.72 -2.90
CA THR A 20 2.87 11.95 -3.77
C THR A 20 3.39 11.96 -5.19
N ASP A 21 3.68 13.14 -5.76
CA ASP A 21 4.15 13.27 -7.14
C ASP A 21 5.45 12.49 -7.39
N LYS A 22 6.38 12.54 -6.43
CA LYS A 22 7.64 11.77 -6.48
C LYS A 22 7.39 10.26 -6.42
N ILE A 23 6.55 9.80 -5.49
CA ILE A 23 6.20 8.37 -5.39
C ILE A 23 5.54 7.90 -6.68
N LEU A 24 4.60 8.67 -7.24
CA LEU A 24 3.96 8.33 -8.52
C LEU A 24 4.97 8.24 -9.67
N ASN A 25 6.00 9.09 -9.69
CA ASN A 25 7.04 9.02 -10.70
C ASN A 25 7.87 7.73 -10.57
N ILE A 26 8.26 7.36 -9.35
CA ILE A 26 8.99 6.11 -9.08
C ILE A 26 8.16 4.89 -9.51
N LEU A 27 6.84 4.92 -9.22
CA LEU A 27 5.94 3.82 -9.58
C LEU A 27 5.73 3.67 -11.09
N LYS A 28 5.85 4.75 -11.88
CA LYS A 28 5.71 4.67 -13.36
C LYS A 28 6.74 3.78 -14.02
N ASP A 29 7.96 3.80 -13.47
CA ASP A 29 9.11 3.14 -14.08
C ASP A 29 9.32 1.73 -13.51
N SER A 30 8.39 1.24 -12.69
CA SER A 30 8.50 -0.06 -12.01
C SER A 30 7.20 -0.86 -12.10
N ASN A 31 7.34 -2.18 -11.98
CA ASN A 31 6.22 -3.10 -11.79
C ASN A 31 6.34 -3.89 -10.47
N SER A 32 7.28 -3.51 -9.60
CA SER A 32 7.62 -4.29 -8.40
C SER A 32 6.86 -3.80 -7.16
N TYR A 33 5.54 -3.83 -7.24
CA TYR A 33 4.63 -3.48 -6.16
C TYR A 33 3.30 -4.21 -6.31
N LEU A 34 2.56 -4.33 -5.22
CA LEU A 34 1.21 -4.90 -5.21
C LEU A 34 0.17 -3.79 -5.37
N THR A 35 -0.98 -4.14 -5.92
CA THR A 35 -2.08 -3.18 -6.15
C THR A 35 -3.38 -3.56 -5.43
N HIS A 36 -3.42 -4.76 -4.84
CA HIS A 36 -4.59 -5.27 -4.13
C HIS A 36 -4.21 -5.82 -2.75
N ASP A 37 -5.07 -5.58 -1.76
CA ASP A 37 -4.98 -6.11 -0.40
C ASP A 37 -4.97 -7.65 -0.34
N ASN A 38 -5.70 -8.33 -1.22
CA ASN A 38 -5.67 -9.80 -1.27
C ASN A 38 -4.29 -10.35 -1.71
N GLU A 39 -3.53 -9.61 -2.52
CA GLU A 39 -2.14 -9.95 -2.88
C GLU A 39 -1.24 -9.82 -1.64
N LEU A 40 -1.48 -8.81 -0.81
CA LEU A 40 -0.77 -8.60 0.45
C LEU A 40 -1.02 -9.76 1.44
N LEU A 41 -2.28 -10.17 1.60
CA LEU A 41 -2.64 -11.29 2.48
C LEU A 41 -1.98 -12.60 2.04
N ARG A 42 -1.98 -12.90 0.73
CA ARG A 42 -1.38 -14.13 0.18
C ARG A 42 0.12 -14.27 0.43
N ILE A 43 0.84 -13.16 0.62
CA ILE A 43 2.28 -13.20 0.93
C ILE A 43 2.51 -13.71 2.36
N TYR A 44 1.67 -13.32 3.31
CA TYR A 44 1.87 -13.63 4.73
C TYR A 44 1.07 -14.85 5.20
N GLU A 45 0.00 -15.19 4.48
CA GLU A 45 -0.81 -16.40 4.66
C GLU A 45 -0.72 -17.26 3.39
N PRO A 46 0.45 -17.88 3.13
CA PRO A 46 0.60 -18.72 1.97
C PRO A 46 -0.37 -19.91 2.10
N PRO A 47 -0.96 -20.38 0.99
CA PRO A 47 -1.87 -21.51 1.03
C PRO A 47 -1.22 -22.73 1.70
N LEU A 48 -2.01 -23.48 2.47
CA LEU A 48 -1.55 -24.62 3.30
C LEU A 48 -0.80 -25.72 2.53
N TYR A 49 -0.89 -25.77 1.20
CA TYR A 49 -0.13 -26.70 0.36
C TYR A 49 1.32 -26.28 0.10
N ASN A 50 1.73 -25.09 0.54
CA ASN A 50 3.10 -24.58 0.48
C ASN A 50 3.79 -24.66 1.87
N LEU A 51 3.82 -25.87 2.46
CA LEU A 51 4.40 -26.15 3.78
C LEU A 51 5.91 -25.89 3.90
N TYR A 52 6.59 -25.62 2.78
CA TYR A 52 8.05 -25.42 2.71
C TYR A 52 8.45 -24.02 2.25
N ILE A 53 7.61 -23.00 2.46
CA ILE A 53 8.09 -21.63 2.28
C ILE A 53 8.87 -21.23 3.53
N ASP A 54 10.18 -21.07 3.36
CA ASP A 54 11.03 -20.44 4.37
C ASP A 54 10.48 -19.04 4.67
N ARG A 55 9.99 -18.84 5.89
CA ARG A 55 9.44 -17.54 6.35
C ARG A 55 10.47 -16.42 6.28
N ASN A 56 11.77 -16.74 6.28
CA ASN A 56 12.85 -15.76 6.09
C ASN A 56 13.05 -15.35 4.63
N SER A 57 12.55 -16.15 3.67
CA SER A 57 12.62 -15.87 2.23
C SER A 57 11.43 -15.07 1.69
N MET A 58 10.41 -14.83 2.52
CA MET A 58 9.25 -14.04 2.14
C MET A 58 9.63 -12.57 1.99
N ARG A 59 9.41 -12.00 0.79
CA ARG A 59 9.59 -10.56 0.53
C ARG A 59 8.74 -9.78 1.52
N ARG A 60 9.40 -9.15 2.50
CA ARG A 60 8.74 -8.31 3.51
C ARG A 60 8.20 -7.06 2.85
N VAL A 61 6.95 -6.73 3.13
CA VAL A 61 6.35 -5.46 2.72
C VAL A 61 6.80 -4.38 3.71
N SER A 62 7.29 -3.26 3.20
CA SER A 62 7.79 -2.15 4.02
C SER A 62 6.80 -1.00 4.10
N TYR A 63 6.12 -0.69 2.99
CA TYR A 63 5.10 0.36 2.94
C TYR A 63 3.82 -0.16 2.33
N VAL A 64 2.70 0.29 2.88
CA VAL A 64 1.38 0.21 2.26
C VAL A 64 0.80 1.62 2.14
N PHE A 65 0.33 1.93 0.94
CA PHE A 65 -0.31 3.19 0.60
C PHE A 65 -1.78 2.96 0.27
N ILE A 66 -2.67 3.68 0.94
CA ILE A 66 -4.12 3.61 0.73
C ILE A 66 -4.65 4.86 0.02
N PHE A 67 -5.75 4.69 -0.72
CA PHE A 67 -6.40 5.78 -1.47
C PHE A 67 -7.62 6.32 -0.73
N GLN A 68 -7.62 7.62 -0.44
CA GLN A 68 -8.78 8.29 0.18
C GLN A 68 -10.03 8.30 -0.71
N ASP A 69 -9.87 8.14 -2.03
CA ASP A 69 -10.98 8.13 -2.99
C ASP A 69 -11.88 6.90 -2.87
N ASN A 70 -11.37 5.81 -2.28
CA ASN A 70 -12.08 4.53 -2.20
C ASN A 70 -12.86 4.39 -0.89
N ILE A 71 -13.51 5.47 -0.44
CA ILE A 71 -14.10 5.57 0.91
C ILE A 71 -15.20 4.54 1.19
N ASP A 72 -15.83 4.02 0.14
CA ASP A 72 -16.86 2.96 0.24
C ASP A 72 -16.28 1.61 0.69
N HIS A 73 -14.95 1.47 0.70
CA HIS A 73 -14.24 0.27 1.14
C HIS A 73 -13.69 0.37 2.57
N CYS A 74 -14.43 1.00 3.50
CA CYS A 74 -14.03 1.14 4.91
C CYS A 74 -13.59 -0.19 5.56
N ALA A 75 -14.32 -1.29 5.28
CA ALA A 75 -13.99 -2.61 5.82
C ALA A 75 -12.63 -3.14 5.34
N LEU A 76 -12.27 -2.87 4.08
CA LEU A 76 -10.97 -3.20 3.51
C LEU A 76 -9.84 -2.38 4.15
N PHE A 77 -10.08 -1.10 4.41
CA PHE A 77 -9.06 -0.29 5.09
C PHE A 77 -8.83 -0.73 6.53
N GLN A 78 -9.87 -1.17 7.23
CA GLN A 78 -9.72 -1.74 8.56
C GLN A 78 -8.84 -2.99 8.53
N SER A 79 -9.10 -3.94 7.61
CA SER A 79 -8.30 -5.16 7.52
C SER A 79 -6.84 -4.86 7.15
N VAL A 80 -6.59 -3.95 6.21
CA VAL A 80 -5.25 -3.51 5.83
C VAL A 80 -4.53 -2.83 6.99
N ARG A 81 -5.22 -2.01 7.79
CA ARG A 81 -4.64 -1.34 8.96
C ARG A 81 -4.23 -2.33 10.04
N GLU A 82 -5.12 -3.24 10.41
CA GLU A 82 -4.81 -4.28 11.39
C GLU A 82 -3.65 -5.16 10.93
N PHE A 83 -3.63 -5.50 9.63
CA PHE A 83 -2.55 -6.25 9.02
C PHE A 83 -1.21 -5.52 9.09
N ALA A 84 -1.19 -4.23 8.74
CA ALA A 84 0.01 -3.40 8.78
C ALA A 84 0.58 -3.29 10.20
N LEU A 85 -0.30 -3.09 11.21
CA LEU A 85 0.10 -3.03 12.62
C LEU A 85 0.72 -4.34 13.10
N ARG A 86 0.11 -5.49 12.79
CA ARG A 86 0.61 -6.81 13.20
C ARG A 86 1.98 -7.14 12.61
N ASN A 87 2.26 -6.65 11.40
CA ASN A 87 3.49 -6.94 10.66
C ASN A 87 4.52 -5.79 10.69
N ASN A 88 4.29 -4.76 11.51
CA ASN A 88 5.15 -3.57 11.61
C ASN A 88 5.43 -2.91 10.24
N ILE A 89 4.39 -2.79 9.41
CA ILE A 89 4.44 -2.18 8.07
C ILE A 89 4.04 -0.71 8.18
N GLU A 90 4.76 0.17 7.50
CA GLU A 90 4.41 1.59 7.52
C GLU A 90 3.19 1.86 6.61
N LEU A 91 2.14 2.43 7.19
CA LEU A 91 0.87 2.70 6.51
C LEU A 91 0.68 4.20 6.28
N TYR A 92 0.47 4.55 5.01
CA TYR A 92 0.32 5.93 4.55
C TYR A 92 -0.95 6.10 3.71
N LYS A 93 -1.50 7.32 3.69
CA LYS A 93 -2.65 7.66 2.84
C LYS A 93 -2.28 8.72 1.81
N PHE A 94 -2.59 8.43 0.55
CA PHE A 94 -2.49 9.39 -0.54
C PHE A 94 -3.58 10.47 -0.43
N PRO A 95 -3.33 11.67 -0.96
CA PRO A 95 -4.36 12.69 -1.14
C PRO A 95 -5.54 12.19 -1.99
N LYS A 96 -6.73 12.79 -1.81
CA LYS A 96 -7.85 12.59 -2.72
C LYS A 96 -7.47 12.95 -4.17
N GLY A 97 -7.93 12.16 -5.12
CA GLY A 97 -7.67 12.26 -6.56
C GLY A 97 -6.60 11.32 -7.08
N THR A 98 -5.67 10.85 -6.23
CA THR A 98 -4.50 10.07 -6.64
C THR A 98 -4.85 8.70 -7.23
N SER A 99 -6.01 8.13 -6.90
CA SER A 99 -6.44 6.84 -7.44
C SER A 99 -6.53 6.81 -8.97
N LYS A 100 -6.88 7.93 -9.60
CA LYS A 100 -6.98 8.04 -11.06
C LYS A 100 -5.61 7.96 -11.73
N ASP A 101 -4.60 8.59 -11.14
CA ASP A 101 -3.25 8.60 -11.67
C ASP A 101 -2.61 7.23 -11.53
N ILE A 102 -2.79 6.57 -10.38
CA ILE A 102 -2.32 5.19 -10.18
C ILE A 102 -2.97 4.21 -11.15
N LYS A 103 -4.28 4.32 -11.42
CA LYS A 103 -4.94 3.46 -12.42
C LYS A 103 -4.29 3.56 -13.80
N LYS A 104 -3.91 4.78 -14.21
CA LYS A 104 -3.19 5.00 -15.48
C LYS A 104 -1.79 4.38 -15.44
N ILE A 105 -1.06 4.59 -14.34
CA ILE A 105 0.30 4.06 -14.14
C ILE A 105 0.30 2.53 -14.21
N CYS A 106 -0.61 1.88 -13.49
CA CYS A 106 -0.68 0.43 -13.44
C CYS A 106 -1.20 -0.21 -14.75
N ASN A 107 -1.78 0.56 -15.67
CA ASN A 107 -2.47 0.07 -16.88
C ASN A 107 -3.45 -1.10 -16.59
N LYS A 108 -4.05 -1.13 -15.39
CA LYS A 108 -4.92 -2.23 -14.95
C LYS A 108 -6.37 -1.94 -15.30
N LYS A 109 -7.07 -2.97 -15.80
CA LYS A 109 -8.53 -2.96 -16.01
C LYS A 109 -9.31 -3.04 -14.69
N THR A 110 -8.70 -3.55 -13.62
CA THR A 110 -9.31 -3.72 -12.29
C THR A 110 -9.03 -2.52 -11.37
N ASN A 111 -9.89 -2.35 -10.37
CA ASN A 111 -9.73 -1.31 -9.36
C ASN A 111 -8.53 -1.59 -8.45
N VAL A 112 -7.50 -0.74 -8.56
CA VAL A 112 -6.39 -0.68 -7.62
C VAL A 112 -6.91 -0.17 -6.26
N ASN A 113 -6.65 -0.91 -5.19
CA ASN A 113 -7.16 -0.58 -3.84
C ASN A 113 -6.06 -0.17 -2.85
N ILE A 114 -4.83 -0.63 -3.05
CA ILE A 114 -3.63 -0.21 -2.30
C ILE A 114 -2.43 -0.11 -3.25
N ILE A 115 -1.31 0.42 -2.76
CA ILE A 115 0.02 0.14 -3.29
C ILE A 115 0.87 -0.41 -2.16
N ALA A 116 1.48 -1.59 -2.33
CA ALA A 116 2.40 -2.15 -1.34
C ALA A 116 3.78 -2.40 -1.95
N THR A 117 4.84 -2.00 -1.25
CA THR A 117 6.23 -2.06 -1.74
C THR A 117 7.10 -2.91 -0.81
N PHE A 118 8.10 -3.60 -1.37
CA PHE A 118 8.91 -4.60 -0.66
C PHE A 118 10.19 -4.01 -0.08
N GLU A 119 10.62 -4.47 1.09
CA GLU A 119 11.70 -3.88 1.90
C GLU A 119 13.02 -3.66 1.14
N ASP A 120 13.40 -4.63 0.30
CA ASP A 120 14.65 -4.65 -0.48
C ASP A 120 14.47 -4.21 -1.94
N ASP A 121 13.29 -3.71 -2.31
CA ASP A 121 13.05 -3.25 -3.67
C ASP A 121 13.73 -1.90 -3.94
N PRO A 122 14.41 -1.70 -5.09
CA PRO A 122 14.98 -0.41 -5.46
C PRO A 122 14.00 0.76 -5.32
N ILE A 123 12.73 0.58 -5.71
CA ILE A 123 11.71 1.63 -5.57
C ILE A 123 11.44 1.98 -4.10
N THR A 124 11.46 0.97 -3.22
CA THR A 124 11.22 1.16 -1.79
C THR A 124 12.38 1.89 -1.14
N VAL A 125 13.61 1.60 -1.55
CA VAL A 125 14.80 2.32 -1.08
C VAL A 125 14.72 3.80 -1.45
N GLU A 126 14.27 4.13 -2.65
CA GLU A 126 14.05 5.52 -3.06
C GLU A 126 12.93 6.19 -2.28
N ILE A 127 11.82 5.47 -2.06
CA ILE A 127 10.71 5.94 -1.24
C ILE A 127 11.14 6.24 0.20
N LYS A 128 11.92 5.33 0.82
CA LYS A 128 12.48 5.50 2.18
C LYS A 128 13.28 6.81 2.32
N LYS A 129 14.08 7.18 1.31
CA LYS A 129 14.88 8.42 1.34
C LYS A 129 14.00 9.67 1.48
N MET A 130 12.77 9.65 0.96
CA MET A 130 11.84 10.79 1.02
C MET A 130 11.17 11.01 2.37
N PHE A 131 11.14 9.97 3.23
CA PHE A 131 10.53 10.04 4.56
C PHE A 131 11.55 10.28 5.69
N ARG A 132 12.86 10.19 5.39
CA ARG A 132 13.95 10.46 6.33
C ARG A 132 14.39 11.93 6.38
N LEU A 133 13.81 12.77 5.53
CA LEU A 133 14.03 14.22 5.45
C LEU A 133 12.97 14.97 6.25
#